data_AF-A0A7J9HU57-F1
#
_entry.id   AF-A0A7J9HU57-F1
#
_cell.length_a   1.000
_cell.length_b   1.000
_cell.length_c   1.000
_cell.angle_alpha   90.00
_cell.angle_beta   90.00
_cell.angle_gamma   90.00
#
_symmetry.space_group_name_H-M   'P 1'
#
loop_
_entity.id
_entity.type
_entity.pdbx_description
1 polymer ?
#
loop_
_entity_poly.entity_id
_entity_poly.type
_entity_poly.pdbx_seq_one_letter_code
_entity_poly.pdbx_strand_id
1 'polypeptide(L)'
;MEALGKGFDISGDFKLKYAKGARLVVLDETDKRDIVLPGVFTIKDVSQDIRLDKGDRIRFKSDVLEFNQMSEFLNQKSSIQGKVPSGYLNTIFDLTGDWLHDAADTKNLAFDGYFISLYHLHLTASPLVLHDSVKKSVPSHWDPEALSR
;
A
#
# COMPACT_ATOMS: atom_id res chain seq x y z
N MET A 1 8.42 -7.99 5.85
CA MET A 1 8.29 -7.73 7.30
C MET A 1 8.22 -6.24 7.61
N GLU A 2 9.17 -5.43 7.12
CA GLU A 2 9.32 -4.02 7.50
C GLU A 2 8.15 -3.10 7.14
N ALA A 3 7.39 -3.41 6.09
CA ALA A 3 6.22 -2.62 5.68
C ALA A 3 4.93 -2.93 6.46
N LEU A 4 4.82 -4.11 7.09
CA LEU A 4 3.57 -4.55 7.71
C LEU A 4 3.19 -3.64 8.87
N GLY A 5 1.98 -3.10 8.80
CA GLY A 5 1.43 -2.22 9.82
C GLY A 5 2.00 -0.80 9.79
N LYS A 6 2.76 -0.40 8.76
CA LYS A 6 3.21 0.98 8.55
C LYS A 6 2.22 1.76 7.68
N GLY A 7 2.31 3.09 7.76
CA GLY A 7 1.66 3.98 6.79
C GLY A 7 2.45 4.05 5.49
N PHE A 8 1.78 4.47 4.41
CA PHE A 8 2.38 4.67 3.09
C PHE A 8 2.07 6.07 2.58
N ASP A 9 2.98 6.59 1.76
CA ASP A 9 2.78 7.84 1.03
C ASP A 9 2.00 7.60 -0.25
N ILE A 10 0.73 7.94 -0.24
CA ILE A 10 -0.18 7.73 -1.36
C ILE A 10 0.20 8.55 -2.61
N SER A 11 0.93 9.65 -2.44
CA SER A 11 1.46 10.45 -3.54
C SER A 11 2.68 9.78 -4.21
N GLY A 12 3.30 8.82 -3.52
CA GLY A 12 4.30 7.92 -4.04
C GLY A 12 3.72 6.57 -4.49
N ASP A 13 4.55 5.55 -4.54
CA ASP A 13 4.15 4.18 -4.88
C ASP A 13 3.92 3.35 -3.60
N PHE A 14 3.41 2.13 -3.71
CA PHE A 14 3.26 1.18 -2.61
C PHE A 14 4.51 0.32 -2.38
N LYS A 15 5.60 0.57 -3.12
CA LYS A 15 6.90 -0.09 -2.89
C LYS A 15 7.44 0.22 -1.49
N LEU A 16 8.22 -0.71 -0.93
CA LEU A 16 8.76 -0.62 0.42
C LEU A 16 9.45 0.72 0.75
N LYS A 17 10.13 1.34 -0.23
CA LYS A 17 10.81 2.64 -0.06
C LYS A 17 9.87 3.81 0.28
N TYR A 18 8.56 3.67 0.02
CA TYR A 18 7.54 4.66 0.35
C TYR A 18 6.78 4.34 1.65
N ALA A 19 7.10 3.23 2.32
CA ALA A 19 6.60 2.97 3.67
C ALA A 19 7.17 4.03 4.62
N LYS A 20 6.31 4.70 5.37
CA LYS A 20 6.68 5.82 6.24
C LYS A 20 6.76 5.42 7.70
N GLY A 21 7.70 6.06 8.39
CA GLY A 21 7.80 6.04 9.84
C GLY A 21 7.97 4.66 10.49
N ALA A 22 7.55 4.60 11.74
CA ALA A 22 7.50 3.37 12.53
C ALA A 22 6.21 2.59 12.24
N ARG A 23 6.15 1.34 12.72
CA ARG A 23 4.93 0.54 12.68
C ARG A 23 3.84 1.23 13.51
N LEU A 24 2.64 1.34 12.93
CA LEU A 24 1.49 1.98 13.54
C LEU A 24 0.70 1.03 14.43
N VAL A 25 0.72 -0.26 14.11
CA VAL A 25 0.00 -1.32 14.83
C VAL A 25 0.94 -2.11 15.76
N VAL A 26 0.40 -2.50 16.91
CA VAL A 26 1.05 -3.41 17.86
C VAL A 26 0.98 -4.83 17.30
N LEU A 27 2.09 -5.56 17.41
CA LEU A 27 2.17 -7.00 17.15
C LEU A 27 2.64 -7.72 18.41
N ASP A 28 2.29 -8.99 18.55
CA ASP A 28 2.84 -9.83 19.60
C ASP A 28 4.34 -10.04 19.39
N GLU A 29 5.14 -9.55 20.34
CA GLU A 29 6.60 -9.72 20.35
C GLU A 29 7.07 -10.89 21.20
N THR A 30 6.17 -11.54 21.94
CA THR A 30 6.44 -12.68 22.83
C THR A 30 6.28 -13.99 22.05
N ASP A 31 5.11 -14.21 21.46
CA ASP A 31 4.83 -15.44 20.72
C ASP A 31 5.31 -15.32 19.27
N LYS A 32 6.51 -15.86 19.05
CA LYS A 32 7.21 -15.84 17.77
C LYS A 32 7.38 -17.25 17.21
N ARG A 33 7.47 -17.33 15.89
CA ARG A 33 7.74 -18.55 15.13
C ARG A 33 8.61 -18.27 13.93
N ASP A 34 9.28 -19.30 13.45
CA ASP A 34 9.96 -19.24 12.17
C ASP A 34 8.96 -19.48 11.03
N ILE A 35 9.05 -18.67 9.97
CA ILE A 35 8.29 -18.87 8.72
C ILE A 35 9.26 -19.45 7.68
N VAL A 36 9.00 -20.68 7.28
CA VAL A 36 9.77 -21.36 6.23
C VAL A 36 9.18 -20.98 4.87
N LEU A 37 10.01 -20.40 3.99
CA LEU A 37 9.68 -20.19 2.57
C LEU A 37 10.27 -21.35 1.77
N PRO A 38 9.45 -22.28 1.27
CA PRO A 38 9.95 -23.49 0.60
C PRO A 38 10.85 -23.12 -0.58
N GLY A 39 12.09 -23.63 -0.57
CA GLY A 39 13.06 -23.43 -1.64
C GLY A 39 13.75 -22.06 -1.68
N VAL A 40 13.53 -21.19 -0.67
CA VAL A 40 14.13 -19.85 -0.65
C VAL A 40 14.97 -19.62 0.61
N PHE A 41 14.34 -19.45 1.77
CA PHE A 41 14.99 -19.24 3.08
C PHE A 41 13.96 -19.33 4.22
N THR A 42 14.43 -19.28 5.46
CA THR A 42 13.58 -19.19 6.65
C THR A 42 13.67 -17.78 7.23
N ILE A 43 12.52 -17.15 7.47
CA ILE A 43 12.43 -15.90 8.25
C ILE A 43 12.28 -16.30 9.71
N LYS A 44 13.25 -15.93 10.53
CA LYS A 44 13.23 -16.25 11.96
C LYS A 44 12.43 -15.26 12.78
N ASP A 45 11.98 -15.70 13.95
CA ASP A 45 11.46 -14.83 15.02
C ASP A 45 10.29 -13.92 14.58
N VAL A 46 9.38 -14.45 13.78
CA VAL A 46 8.21 -13.74 13.25
C VAL A 46 7.04 -13.83 14.22
N SER A 47 6.39 -12.71 14.50
CA SER A 47 5.15 -12.67 15.30
C SER A 47 4.08 -13.61 14.73
N GLN A 48 3.35 -14.29 15.61
CA GLN A 48 2.19 -15.14 15.24
C GLN A 48 1.09 -14.35 14.50
N ASP A 49 1.02 -13.03 14.72
CA ASP A 49 0.08 -12.12 14.07
C ASP A 49 0.37 -11.90 12.58
N ILE A 50 1.49 -12.41 12.09
CA ILE A 50 1.87 -12.33 10.68
C ILE A 50 1.66 -13.70 10.05
N ARG A 51 0.79 -13.72 9.05
CA ARG A 51 0.56 -14.89 8.22
C ARG A 51 1.23 -14.73 6.86
N LEU A 52 1.77 -15.84 6.40
CA LEU A 52 2.30 -16.01 5.05
C LEU A 52 1.35 -16.92 4.29
N ASP A 53 0.81 -16.43 3.19
CA ASP A 53 0.11 -17.24 2.21
C ASP A 53 0.94 -17.35 0.92
N LYS A 54 0.61 -18.35 0.12
CA LYS A 54 1.18 -18.52 -1.22
C LYS A 54 0.81 -17.31 -2.07
N GLY A 55 1.78 -16.82 -2.84
CA GLY A 55 1.49 -15.82 -3.87
C GLY A 55 0.72 -16.39 -5.05
N ASP A 56 0.54 -15.54 -6.04
CA ASP A 56 -0.24 -15.78 -7.23
C ASP A 56 0.46 -15.23 -8.47
N ARG A 57 0.01 -15.72 -9.62
CA ARG A 57 0.38 -15.18 -10.93
C ARG A 57 -0.90 -14.81 -11.63
N ILE A 58 -1.18 -13.51 -11.66
CA ILE A 58 -2.43 -12.98 -12.19
C ILE A 58 -2.10 -12.07 -13.36
N ARG A 59 -2.80 -12.25 -14.48
CA ARG A 59 -2.80 -11.29 -15.58
C ARG A 59 -3.86 -10.24 -15.28
N PHE A 60 -3.46 -8.98 -15.26
CA PHE A 60 -4.37 -7.86 -15.18
C PHE A 60 -4.35 -7.11 -16.49
N LYS A 61 -5.55 -6.80 -16.98
CA LYS A 61 -5.78 -5.99 -18.17
C LYS A 61 -6.86 -4.96 -17.85
N SER A 62 -6.67 -3.74 -18.32
CA SER A 62 -7.71 -2.72 -18.34
C SER A 62 -8.34 -2.59 -19.72
N ASP A 63 -9.51 -1.95 -19.77
CA ASP A 63 -9.97 -1.31 -21.00
C ASP A 63 -9.12 -0.08 -21.32
N VAL A 64 -9.42 0.56 -22.46
CA VAL A 64 -8.89 1.88 -22.81
C VAL A 64 -9.72 2.92 -22.06
N LEU A 65 -9.10 3.60 -21.10
CA LEU A 65 -9.76 4.50 -20.18
C LEU A 65 -9.17 5.91 -20.27
N GLU A 66 -9.98 6.93 -20.03
CA GLU A 66 -9.47 8.29 -19.81
C GLU A 66 -8.67 8.37 -18.50
N PHE A 67 -7.83 9.41 -18.37
CA PHE A 67 -6.95 9.59 -17.22
C PHE A 67 -7.66 9.44 -15.86
N ASN A 68 -8.78 10.15 -15.67
CA ASN A 68 -9.53 10.12 -14.40
C ASN A 68 -10.16 8.75 -14.11
N GLN A 69 -10.61 8.05 -15.16
CA GLN A 69 -11.17 6.72 -15.03
C GLN A 69 -10.10 5.70 -14.65
N MET A 70 -8.91 5.82 -15.25
CA MET A 70 -7.76 4.97 -14.89
C MET A 70 -7.27 5.24 -13.47
N SER A 71 -7.22 6.51 -13.06
CA SER A 71 -6.89 6.92 -11.68
C SER A 71 -7.83 6.26 -10.67
N GLU A 72 -9.14 6.40 -10.89
CA GLU A 72 -10.15 5.79 -10.02
C GLU A 72 -10.08 4.26 -10.03
N PHE A 73 -9.86 3.64 -11.19
CA PHE A 73 -9.69 2.19 -11.32
C PHE A 73 -8.51 1.66 -10.50
N LEU A 74 -7.33 2.29 -10.60
CA LEU A 74 -6.14 1.85 -9.85
C LEU A 74 -6.25 2.12 -8.35
N ASN A 75 -6.90 3.21 -7.95
CA ASN A 75 -7.19 3.49 -6.54
C ASN A 75 -8.10 2.40 -5.94
N GLN A 76 -9.18 2.03 -6.63
CA GLN A 76 -10.07 0.96 -6.19
C GLN A 76 -9.36 -0.39 -6.10
N LYS A 77 -8.48 -0.71 -7.05
CA LYS A 77 -7.62 -1.92 -6.99
C LYS A 77 -6.70 -1.92 -5.77
N SER A 78 -6.38 -0.74 -5.24
CA SER A 78 -5.59 -0.54 -4.03
C SER A 78 -6.45 -0.34 -2.77
N SER A 79 -7.76 -0.63 -2.85
CA SER A 79 -8.74 -0.40 -1.76
C SER A 79 -8.80 1.04 -1.25
N ILE A 80 -8.45 2.00 -2.11
CA ILE A 80 -8.54 3.43 -1.85
C ILE A 80 -9.78 3.97 -2.58
N GLN A 81 -10.53 4.83 -1.89
CA GLN A 81 -11.68 5.52 -2.47
C GLN A 81 -11.26 6.88 -3.05
N GLY A 82 -11.93 7.29 -4.12
CA GLY A 82 -11.77 8.62 -4.71
C GLY A 82 -10.96 8.64 -6.02
N LYS A 83 -10.87 9.85 -6.59
CA LYS A 83 -10.41 10.09 -7.97
C LYS A 83 -9.03 10.73 -8.07
N VAL A 84 -8.45 11.12 -6.93
CA VAL A 84 -7.14 11.76 -6.88
C VAL A 84 -6.09 10.76 -7.34
N PRO A 85 -5.28 11.08 -8.37
CA PRO A 85 -4.21 10.21 -8.84
C PRO A 85 -3.24 9.84 -7.71
N SER A 86 -3.05 8.54 -7.50
CA SER A 86 -2.01 8.02 -6.62
C SER A 86 -0.67 7.99 -7.34
N GLY A 87 0.45 8.00 -6.61
CA GLY A 87 1.75 7.82 -7.24
C GLY A 87 1.95 6.40 -7.82
N TYR A 88 1.06 5.45 -7.48
CA TYR A 88 0.97 4.17 -8.17
C TYR A 88 0.54 4.32 -9.64
N LEU A 89 -0.46 5.18 -9.92
CA LEU A 89 -0.81 5.55 -11.30
C LEU A 89 0.41 6.14 -12.01
N ASN A 90 1.07 7.11 -11.36
CA ASN A 90 2.22 7.77 -11.95
C ASN A 90 3.35 6.79 -12.26
N THR A 91 3.58 5.82 -11.37
CA THR A 91 4.65 4.83 -11.56
C THR A 91 4.33 3.82 -12.66
N ILE A 92 3.06 3.42 -12.84
CA ILE A 92 2.67 2.48 -13.91
C ILE A 92 2.81 3.10 -15.29
N PHE A 93 2.45 4.38 -15.44
CA PHE A 93 2.40 5.06 -16.74
C PHE A 93 3.54 6.05 -16.97
N ASP A 94 4.53 6.09 -16.07
CA ASP A 94 5.68 7.01 -16.12
C ASP A 94 5.25 8.50 -16.20
N LEU A 95 4.25 8.87 -15.39
CA LEU A 95 3.72 10.23 -15.31
C LEU A 95 4.50 11.07 -14.31
N THR A 96 4.41 12.39 -14.46
CA THR A 96 5.20 13.35 -13.66
C THR A 96 4.68 13.53 -12.24
N GLY A 97 3.38 13.32 -12.04
CA GLY A 97 2.66 13.62 -10.81
C GLY A 97 2.07 15.03 -10.75
N ASP A 98 2.33 15.86 -11.76
CA ASP A 98 1.56 17.08 -12.01
C ASP A 98 0.26 16.68 -12.73
N TRP A 99 -0.71 16.24 -11.94
CA TRP A 99 -1.92 15.60 -12.44
C TRP A 99 -2.70 16.46 -13.46
N LEU A 100 -2.61 17.79 -13.38
CA LEU A 100 -3.34 18.67 -14.29
C LEU A 100 -2.75 18.60 -15.70
N HIS A 101 -1.42 18.67 -15.81
CA HIS A 101 -0.72 18.55 -17.09
C HIS A 101 -0.75 17.11 -17.59
N ASP A 102 -0.48 16.14 -16.71
CA ASP A 102 -0.52 14.72 -17.05
C ASP A 102 -1.91 14.33 -17.62
N ALA A 103 -3.00 14.84 -17.03
CA ALA A 103 -4.35 14.59 -17.54
C ALA A 103 -4.64 15.28 -18.88
N ALA A 104 -4.11 16.49 -19.11
CA ALA A 104 -4.31 17.23 -20.35
C ALA A 104 -3.57 16.58 -21.53
N ASP A 105 -2.36 16.07 -21.28
CA ASP A 105 -1.51 15.45 -22.30
C ASP A 105 -1.88 13.98 -22.56
N THR A 106 -2.58 13.35 -21.62
CA THR A 106 -3.01 11.95 -21.72
C THR A 106 -4.39 11.84 -22.37
N LYS A 107 -4.45 11.30 -23.59
CA LYS A 107 -5.73 10.98 -24.23
C LYS A 107 -6.41 9.78 -23.60
N ASN A 108 -5.72 8.64 -23.56
CA ASN A 108 -6.23 7.40 -23.01
C ASN A 108 -5.07 6.57 -22.46
N LEU A 109 -5.38 5.76 -21.45
CA LEU A 109 -4.47 4.83 -20.80
C LEU A 109 -5.04 3.42 -20.90
N ALA A 110 -4.14 2.45 -21.06
CA ALA A 110 -4.47 1.04 -20.94
C ALA A 110 -3.22 0.27 -20.47
N PHE A 111 -3.42 -0.80 -19.72
CA PHE A 111 -2.34 -1.71 -19.37
C PHE A 111 -2.76 -3.17 -19.53
N ASP A 112 -1.78 -4.02 -19.84
CA ASP A 112 -1.90 -5.46 -19.90
C ASP A 112 -0.60 -6.05 -19.38
N GLY A 113 -0.65 -6.73 -18.23
CA GLY A 113 0.54 -7.16 -17.53
C GLY A 113 0.31 -8.36 -16.64
N TYR A 114 1.38 -9.13 -16.41
CA TYR A 114 1.40 -10.18 -15.41
C TYR A 114 1.98 -9.63 -14.11
N PHE A 115 1.22 -9.80 -13.04
CA PHE A 115 1.64 -9.52 -11.68
C PHE A 115 1.93 -10.85 -11.02
N ILE A 116 3.20 -11.03 -10.62
CA ILE A 116 3.71 -12.26 -10.02
C ILE A 116 4.05 -11.92 -8.57
N SER A 117 3.19 -12.35 -7.65
CA SER A 117 3.51 -12.34 -6.23
C SER A 117 4.07 -13.72 -5.85
N LEU A 118 5.19 -13.75 -5.14
CA LEU A 118 5.77 -15.01 -4.66
C LEU A 118 5.05 -15.49 -3.40
N TYR A 119 4.78 -14.54 -2.50
CA TYR A 119 4.12 -14.77 -1.22
C TYR A 119 3.32 -13.53 -0.81
N HIS A 120 2.24 -13.76 -0.08
CA HIS A 120 1.43 -12.72 0.53
C HIS A 120 1.66 -12.71 2.04
N LEU A 121 2.17 -11.61 2.54
CA LEU A 121 2.31 -11.38 3.98
C LEU A 121 1.19 -10.44 4.43
N HIS A 122 0.43 -10.83 5.44
CA HIS A 122 -0.64 -9.99 5.98
C HIS A 122 -0.76 -10.16 7.49
N LEU A 123 -1.33 -9.13 8.12
CA LEU A 123 -1.63 -9.13 9.55
C LEU A 123 -2.94 -9.86 9.80
N THR A 124 -2.95 -10.76 10.78
CA THR A 124 -4.13 -11.53 11.20
C THR A 124 -4.67 -11.12 12.56
N ALA A 125 -3.96 -10.23 13.28
CA ALA A 125 -4.45 -9.67 14.53
C ALA A 125 -5.82 -8.98 14.30
N SER A 126 -6.82 -9.39 15.07
CA SER A 126 -8.18 -8.87 14.98
C SER A 126 -8.76 -8.68 16.38
N PRO A 127 -9.02 -7.43 16.81
CA PRO A 127 -8.80 -6.18 16.06
C PRO A 127 -7.31 -5.81 15.97
N LEU A 128 -6.95 -5.05 14.93
CA LEU A 128 -5.65 -4.37 14.89
C LEU A 128 -5.63 -3.25 15.93
N VAL A 129 -4.61 -3.24 16.78
CA VAL A 129 -4.45 -2.23 17.85
C VAL A 129 -3.37 -1.24 17.44
N LEU A 130 -3.69 0.06 17.45
CA LEU A 130 -2.70 1.11 17.21
C LEU A 130 -1.79 1.31 18.44
N HIS A 131 -0.53 1.67 18.20
CA HIS A 131 0.35 2.17 19.27
C HIS A 131 -0.24 3.44 19.91
N ASP A 132 -0.04 3.59 21.23
CA ASP A 132 -0.59 4.74 21.96
C ASP A 132 0.00 6.08 21.52
N SER A 133 1.25 6.09 21.05
CA SER A 133 1.87 7.28 20.44
C SER A 133 1.10 7.73 19.21
N VAL A 134 0.66 6.79 18.37
CA VAL A 134 -0.15 7.08 17.18
C VAL A 134 -1.51 7.62 17.59
N LYS A 135 -2.20 6.96 18.54
CA LYS A 135 -3.50 7.45 19.04
C LYS A 135 -3.42 8.88 19.58
N LYS A 136 -2.36 9.20 20.32
CA LYS A 136 -2.13 10.54 20.89
C LYS A 136 -1.74 11.59 19.83
N SER A 137 -1.17 11.16 18.70
CA SER A 137 -0.80 12.06 17.60
C SER A 137 -1.98 12.48 16.72
N VAL A 138 -3.09 11.72 16.78
CA VAL A 138 -4.30 12.07 16.03
C VAL A 138 -5.10 13.09 16.85
N PRO A 139 -5.33 14.31 16.33
CA PRO A 139 -6.13 15.30 17.03
C PRO A 139 -7.58 14.82 17.16
N SER A 140 -8.23 15.19 18.25
CA SER A 140 -9.63 14.82 18.51
C SER A 140 -10.63 15.56 17.63
N HIS A 141 -10.22 16.64 16.96
CA HIS A 141 -11.04 17.40 16.03
C HIS A 141 -10.19 17.91 14.85
N TRP A 142 -10.85 18.16 13.72
CA TRP A 142 -10.21 18.72 12.53
C TRP A 142 -10.04 20.23 12.70
N ASP A 143 -8.81 20.68 12.88
CA ASP A 143 -8.43 22.10 12.91
C ASP A 143 -7.32 22.35 11.87
N PRO A 144 -7.68 22.84 10.67
CA PRO A 144 -6.72 23.08 9.59
C PRO A 144 -5.56 23.99 9.99
N GLU A 145 -5.80 25.05 10.76
CA GLU A 145 -4.74 26.01 11.11
C GLU A 145 -3.71 25.40 12.06
N ALA A 146 -4.17 24.56 12.99
CA ALA A 146 -3.28 23.82 13.89
C ALA A 146 -2.50 22.71 13.16
N LEU A 147 -3.08 22.15 12.09
CA LEU A 147 -2.49 21.04 11.31
C LEU A 147 -1.56 21.49 10.18
N SER A 148 -1.66 22.75 9.74
CA SER A 148 -0.83 23.29 8.67
C SER A 148 0.50 23.90 9.13
N ARG A 149 0.84 23.80 10.43
CA ARG A 149 2.02 24.43 11.04
C ARG A 149 3.13 23.42 11.33
#